data_AF-A0A2A6K343-F1
#
_entry.id   AF-A0A2A6K343-F1
#
_cell.length_a   1.000
_cell.length_b   1.000
_cell.length_c   1.000
_cell.angle_alpha   90.00
_cell.angle_beta   90.00
_cell.angle_gamma   90.00
#
_symmetry.space_group_name_H-M   'P 1'
#
loop_
_entity.id
_entity.type
_entity.pdbx_description
1 polymer ?
#
loop_
_entity_poly.entity_id
_entity_poly.type
_entity_poly.pdbx_seq_one_letter_code
_entity_poly.pdbx_strand_id
1 'polypeptide(L)'
;MEKHFVRADGNGAIDVNGQLSPVTYTVSLKQRMGHSYEVDISLMAPRDWLLQKGFERDAILVSQSGARIPVYHDGDNHHDGDSHHQDRQLDPADMISIELKARDDSCISEVDLMRKYPEFDGAG
;
A
#
# COMPACT_ATOMS: atom_id res chain seq x y z
N MET A 1 -16.23 -17.71 -11.58
CA MET A 1 -14.89 -17.33 -12.04
C MET A 1 -14.98 -15.87 -12.42
N GLU A 2 -14.22 -15.02 -11.74
CA GLU A 2 -13.78 -13.67 -12.13
C GLU A 2 -13.14 -13.09 -10.88
N LYS A 3 -11.83 -13.33 -10.73
CA LYS A 3 -11.02 -12.60 -9.75
C LYS A 3 -10.39 -11.46 -10.53
N HIS A 4 -11.13 -10.38 -10.70
CA HIS A 4 -10.61 -9.19 -11.37
C HIS A 4 -9.60 -8.55 -10.41
N PHE A 5 -8.33 -8.84 -10.63
CA PHE A 5 -7.22 -8.20 -9.94
C PHE A 5 -6.72 -7.08 -10.85
N VAL A 6 -7.25 -5.87 -10.67
CA VAL A 6 -6.68 -4.70 -11.34
C VAL A 6 -5.51 -4.22 -10.51
N ARG A 7 -4.34 -4.10 -11.13
CA ARG A 7 -3.17 -3.45 -10.53
C ARG A 7 -2.88 -2.19 -11.32
N ALA A 8 -2.77 -1.06 -10.63
CA ALA A 8 -2.37 0.21 -11.20
C ALA A 8 -1.15 0.74 -10.45
N ASP A 9 -0.14 1.18 -11.19
CA ASP A 9 1.03 1.82 -10.59
C ASP A 9 0.82 3.33 -10.62
N GLY A 10 0.91 3.95 -9.45
CA GLY A 10 0.75 5.37 -9.24
C GLY A 10 2.05 6.00 -8.73
N ASN A 11 2.26 7.27 -9.07
CA ASN A 11 3.32 8.07 -8.50
C ASN A 11 2.74 8.95 -7.39
N GLY A 12 3.41 8.99 -6.24
CA GLY A 12 2.98 9.77 -5.09
C GLY A 12 4.16 10.30 -4.31
N ALA A 13 3.88 10.84 -3.13
CA ALA A 13 4.88 11.23 -2.17
C ALA A 13 4.53 10.68 -0.80
N ILE A 14 5.49 10.09 -0.10
CA ILE A 14 5.30 9.69 1.28
C ILE A 14 5.65 10.86 2.20
N ASP A 15 4.72 11.21 3.08
CA ASP A 15 4.86 12.19 4.14
C ASP A 15 5.18 11.47 5.46
N VAL A 16 6.37 11.76 6.01
CA VAL A 16 6.81 11.29 7.32
C VAL A 16 7.25 12.50 8.13
N ASN A 17 6.58 12.74 9.26
CA ASN A 17 6.85 13.90 10.11
C ASN A 17 6.83 15.25 9.34
N GLY A 18 5.99 15.40 8.33
CA GLY A 18 5.91 16.61 7.50
C GLY A 18 6.98 16.72 6.40
N GLN A 19 7.77 15.67 6.18
CA GLN A 19 8.71 15.57 5.08
C GLN A 19 8.15 14.69 3.97
N LEU A 20 7.98 15.27 2.79
CA LEU A 20 7.50 14.57 1.60
C LEU A 20 8.68 14.01 0.80
N SER A 21 8.58 12.75 0.39
CA SER A 21 9.53 12.12 -0.54
C SER A 21 8.80 11.44 -1.68
N PRO A 22 9.20 11.67 -2.95
CA PRO A 22 8.58 11.02 -4.09
C PRO A 22 8.78 9.50 -4.03
N VAL A 23 7.69 8.75 -4.14
CA VAL A 23 7.67 7.28 -4.15
C VAL A 23 6.70 6.78 -5.21
N THR A 24 6.95 5.58 -5.70
CA THR A 24 5.98 4.86 -6.53
C THR A 24 5.17 3.94 -5.64
N TYR A 25 3.86 3.96 -5.81
CA TYR A 25 2.93 3.07 -5.12
C TYR A 25 2.18 2.23 -6.15
N THR A 26 1.73 1.07 -5.73
CA THR A 26 0.89 0.17 -6.50
C THR A 26 -0.44 0.07 -5.79
N VAL A 27 -1.53 0.24 -6.52
CA VAL A 27 -2.89 -0.05 -6.04
C VAL A 27 -3.38 -1.33 -6.67
N SER A 28 -3.86 -2.25 -5.85
CA SER A 28 -4.42 -3.54 -6.25
C SER A 28 -5.87 -3.63 -5.80
N LEU A 29 -6.80 -3.67 -6.75
CA LEU A 29 -8.22 -3.89 -6.47
C LEU A 29 -8.50 -5.39 -6.40
N LYS A 30 -9.12 -5.84 -5.31
CA LYS A 30 -9.61 -7.20 -5.13
C LYS A 30 -11.13 -7.17 -4.92
N GLN A 31 -11.88 -7.63 -5.92
CA GLN A 31 -13.32 -7.82 -5.75
C GLN A 31 -13.59 -9.12 -4.97
N ARG A 32 -14.21 -9.03 -3.80
CA ARG A 32 -14.69 -10.19 -3.02
C ARG A 32 -16.10 -10.57 -3.47
N MET A 33 -16.43 -11.86 -3.36
CA MET A 33 -17.81 -12.33 -3.56
C MET A 33 -18.74 -11.61 -2.57
N GLY A 34 -19.77 -10.93 -3.09
CA GLY A 34 -20.75 -10.21 -2.26
C GLY A 34 -20.69 -8.67 -2.32
N HIS A 35 -20.15 -8.09 -3.41
CA HIS A 35 -20.10 -6.63 -3.65
C HIS A 35 -19.12 -5.85 -2.75
N SER A 36 -18.24 -6.55 -2.02
CA SER A 36 -17.17 -5.90 -1.25
C SER A 36 -15.96 -5.71 -2.14
N TYR A 37 -15.52 -4.46 -2.31
CA TYR A 37 -14.28 -4.12 -2.99
C TYR A 37 -13.21 -3.91 -1.92
N GLU A 38 -12.07 -4.57 -2.08
CA GLU A 38 -10.92 -4.43 -1.19
C GLU A 38 -9.80 -3.78 -1.98
N VAL A 39 -9.42 -2.57 -1.59
CA VAL A 39 -8.31 -1.85 -2.22
C VAL A 39 -7.09 -2.03 -1.34
N ASP A 40 -6.07 -2.67 -1.91
CA ASP A 40 -4.77 -2.86 -1.28
C ASP A 40 -3.78 -1.91 -1.95
N ILE A 41 -3.19 -1.02 -1.17
CA ILE A 41 -2.16 -0.09 -1.63
C ILE A 41 -0.86 -0.56 -1.03
N SER A 42 0.13 -0.79 -1.87
CA SER A 42 1.46 -1.22 -1.47
C SER A 42 2.48 -0.30 -2.12
N LEU A 43 3.42 0.24 -1.35
CA LEU A 43 4.48 1.11 -1.87
C LEU A 43 5.83 0.73 -1.31
N MET A 44 6.88 0.99 -2.10
CA MET A 44 8.26 0.78 -1.68
C MET A 44 8.89 2.12 -1.33
N ALA A 45 9.15 2.34 -0.05
CA ALA A 45 9.84 3.52 0.43
C ALA A 45 11.28 3.17 0.84
N PRO A 46 12.27 4.02 0.56
CA PRO A 46 13.64 3.79 0.99
C PRO A 46 13.71 3.76 2.52
N ARG A 47 14.15 2.64 3.08
CA ARG A 47 14.25 2.44 4.53
C ARG A 47 15.09 3.52 5.18
N ASP A 48 16.25 3.79 4.58
CA ASP A 48 17.22 4.74 5.12
C ASP A 48 16.59 6.13 5.24
N TRP A 49 15.78 6.54 4.25
CA TRP A 49 15.04 7.79 4.30
C TRP A 49 13.98 7.79 5.40
N LEU A 50 13.18 6.71 5.51
CA LEU A 50 12.17 6.56 6.57
C LEU A 50 12.81 6.68 7.96
N LEU A 51 13.89 5.94 8.21
CA LEU A 51 14.62 5.97 9.48
C LEU A 51 15.25 7.34 9.74
N GLN A 52 15.85 7.96 8.72
CA GLN A 52 16.37 9.33 8.81
C GLN A 52 15.27 10.34 9.17
N LYS A 53 14.02 10.09 8.77
CA LYS A 53 12.87 10.97 9.05
C LYS A 53 12.15 10.65 10.35
N GLY A 54 12.64 9.66 11.10
CA GLY A 54 11.99 9.21 12.33
C GLY A 54 10.65 8.51 12.07
N PHE A 55 10.55 7.76 10.96
CA PHE A 55 9.44 6.83 10.74
C PHE A 55 9.39 5.81 11.88
N GLU A 56 8.28 5.78 12.60
CA GLU A 56 8.07 4.80 13.66
C GLU A 56 7.43 3.52 13.10
N ARG A 57 6.20 3.63 12.58
CA ARG A 57 5.39 2.48 12.11
C ARG A 57 4.36 2.85 11.04
N ASP A 58 3.86 4.07 11.08
CA ASP A 58 2.90 4.63 10.15
C ASP A 58 3.46 5.87 9.43
N ALA A 59 2.94 6.11 8.23
CA ALA A 59 3.25 7.25 7.38
C ALA A 59 2.02 7.62 6.56
N ILE A 60 2.05 8.78 5.90
CA ILE A 60 0.96 9.20 5.03
C ILE A 60 1.44 9.15 3.58
N LEU A 61 0.88 8.28 2.77
CA LEU A 61 1.03 8.36 1.32
C LEU A 61 0.14 9.50 0.81
N VAL A 62 0.75 10.46 0.13
CA VAL A 62 0.07 11.48 -0.65
C VAL A 62 0.08 11.03 -2.11
N SER A 63 -1.08 10.65 -2.65
CA SER A 63 -1.19 10.33 -4.07
C SER A 63 -0.98 11.57 -4.94
N GLN A 64 -0.69 11.39 -6.23
CA GLN A 64 -0.64 12.49 -7.21
C GLN A 64 -1.92 13.35 -7.23
N SER A 65 -3.06 12.74 -6.87
CA SER A 65 -4.36 13.40 -6.78
C SER A 65 -4.50 14.30 -5.54
N GLY A 66 -3.53 14.23 -4.61
CA GLY A 66 -3.57 14.89 -3.30
C GLY A 66 -4.33 14.10 -2.24
N ALA A 67 -4.71 12.84 -2.51
CA ALA A 67 -5.35 12.00 -1.50
C ALA A 67 -4.31 11.59 -0.45
N ARG A 68 -4.65 11.76 0.83
CA ARG A 68 -3.79 11.41 1.97
C ARG A 68 -4.24 10.07 2.52
N ILE A 69 -3.46 9.04 2.25
CA ILE A 69 -3.75 7.65 2.57
C ILE A 69 -2.80 7.24 3.70
N PRO A 70 -3.30 6.90 4.90
CA PRO A 70 -2.45 6.38 5.97
C PRO A 70 -1.93 5.00 5.57
N VAL A 71 -0.62 4.89 5.40
CA VAL A 71 0.10 3.64 5.14
C VAL A 71 0.85 3.22 6.40
N TYR A 72 0.91 1.92 6.63
CA TYR A 72 1.59 1.35 7.78
C TYR A 72 2.53 0.26 7.31
N HIS A 73 3.59 0.05 8.08
CA HIS A 73 4.42 -1.12 7.87
C HIS A 73 3.69 -2.33 8.44
N ASP A 74 3.15 -3.16 7.55
CA ASP A 74 2.60 -4.48 7.87
C ASP A 74 3.76 -5.43 8.18
N GLY A 75 4.43 -5.19 9.31
CA GLY A 75 5.48 -6.06 9.85
C GLY A 75 4.93 -7.28 10.60
N ASP A 76 3.61 -7.42 10.65
CA ASP A 76 2.92 -8.49 11.36
C ASP A 76 2.24 -9.40 10.33
N ASN A 77 3.07 -10.28 9.75
CA ASN A 77 2.58 -11.45 9.07
C ASN A 77 1.77 -12.25 10.10
N HIS A 78 0.44 -12.15 10.07
CA HIS A 78 -0.48 -13.12 10.68
C HIS A 78 -0.14 -14.49 10.06
N HIS A 79 0.86 -15.15 10.63
CA HIS A 79 1.20 -16.54 10.35
C HIS A 79 0.43 -17.41 11.35
N ASP A 80 -0.89 -17.37 11.24
CA ASP A 80 -1.74 -18.44 11.73
C ASP A 80 -1.56 -19.63 10.78
N GLY A 81 -0.81 -20.64 11.23
CA GLY A 81 -0.83 -21.96 10.64
C GLY A 81 0.51 -22.47 10.13
N ASP A 82 1.24 -23.12 11.04
CA ASP A 82 1.85 -24.44 10.86
C ASP A 82 2.56 -24.74 9.52
N SER A 83 3.90 -24.81 9.60
CA SER A 83 4.78 -25.80 8.96
C SER A 83 6.06 -25.19 8.36
N HIS A 84 7.17 -25.45 9.05
CA HIS A 84 8.49 -25.74 8.50
C HIS A 84 8.83 -25.16 7.11
N HIS A 85 9.23 -23.90 7.02
CA HIS A 85 10.28 -23.45 6.09
C HIS A 85 10.85 -22.12 6.59
N GLN A 86 12.15 -22.15 6.88
CA GLN A 86 13.06 -21.04 7.18
C GLN A 86 12.45 -19.64 7.23
N ASP A 87 12.35 -19.16 8.46
CA ASP A 87 12.44 -17.78 8.89
C ASP A 87 13.24 -16.92 7.89
N ARG A 88 12.52 -16.29 6.99
CA ARG A 88 12.93 -15.03 6.40
C ARG A 88 11.93 -14.00 6.89
N GLN A 89 11.84 -13.88 8.21
CA GLN A 89 11.46 -12.62 8.81
C GLN A 89 12.57 -11.66 8.39
N LEU A 90 12.38 -11.07 7.20
CA LEU A 90 13.29 -10.06 6.68
C LEU A 90 13.23 -8.93 7.68
N ASP A 91 14.23 -8.91 8.55
CA ASP A 91 14.40 -7.82 9.48
C ASP A 91 14.30 -6.55 8.64
N PRO A 92 13.47 -5.56 9.01
CA PRO A 92 13.43 -4.30 8.29
C PRO A 92 14.83 -3.67 8.24
N ALA A 93 15.79 -4.13 9.05
CA ALA A 93 17.20 -3.80 8.95
C ALA A 93 17.96 -4.33 7.73
N ASP A 94 17.53 -5.45 7.14
CA ASP A 94 18.18 -6.09 5.98
C ASP A 94 17.58 -5.60 4.65
N MET A 95 16.43 -4.93 4.71
CA MET A 95 15.74 -4.40 3.53
C MET A 95 16.25 -3.00 3.14
N ILE A 96 16.67 -2.85 1.89
CA ILE A 96 17.02 -1.55 1.29
C ILE A 96 15.76 -0.65 1.17
N SER A 97 14.58 -1.26 1.08
CA SER A 97 13.28 -0.59 0.96
C SER A 97 12.26 -1.23 1.88
N ILE A 98 11.53 -0.41 2.65
CA ILE A 98 10.41 -0.86 3.46
C ILE A 98 9.16 -0.86 2.58
N GLU A 99 8.47 -1.99 2.56
CA GLU A 99 7.11 -2.06 2.02
C GLU A 99 6.13 -1.49 3.04
N LEU A 100 5.39 -0.48 2.62
CA LEU A 100 4.30 0.12 3.37
C LEU A 100 2.99 -0.20 2.68
N LYS A 101 2.00 -0.63 3.47
CA LYS A 101 0.70 -1.05 2.99
C LYS A 101 -0.39 -0.16 3.57
N ALA A 102 -1.44 0.07 2.79
CA ALA A 102 -2.69 0.61 3.27
C ALA A 102 -3.82 -0.24 2.72
N ARG A 103 -4.82 -0.47 3.56
CA ARG A 103 -6.07 -1.10 3.15
C ARG A 103 -7.18 -0.07 3.22
N ASP A 104 -7.84 0.13 2.09
CA ASP A 104 -9.01 0.99 2.02
C ASP A 104 -10.22 0.10 1.70
N ASP A 105 -10.98 -0.25 2.74
CA ASP A 105 -12.28 -0.92 2.63
C ASP A 105 -13.45 0.08 2.54
N SER A 106 -13.15 1.38 2.64
CA SER A 106 -14.15 2.45 2.52
C SER A 106 -14.75 2.56 1.11
N CYS A 107 -14.10 1.98 0.09
CA CYS A 107 -14.62 1.96 -1.28
C CYS A 107 -15.77 0.95 -1.41
N ILE A 108 -17.00 1.45 -1.36
CA ILE A 108 -18.23 0.63 -1.51
C ILE A 108 -18.65 0.42 -2.97
N SER A 109 -18.01 1.10 -3.93
CA SER A 109 -18.38 1.03 -5.35
C SER A 109 -17.22 1.41 -6.27
N GLU A 110 -17.21 0.86 -7.49
CA GLU A 110 -16.23 1.16 -8.54
C GLU A 110 -16.17 2.67 -8.89
N VAL A 111 -17.29 3.39 -8.83
CA VAL A 111 -17.33 4.85 -9.06
C VAL A 111 -16.58 5.62 -7.97
N ASP A 112 -16.66 5.17 -6.70
CA ASP A 112 -15.94 5.79 -5.59
C ASP A 112 -14.44 5.50 -5.73
N LEU A 113 -14.12 4.27 -6.14
CA LEU A 113 -12.76 3.84 -6.48
C LEU A 113 -12.17 4.69 -7.61
N MET A 114 -12.83 4.80 -8.76
CA MET A 114 -12.36 5.59 -9.91
C MET A 114 -12.21 7.07 -9.57
N ARG A 115 -13.04 7.59 -8.66
CA ARG A 115 -12.95 8.98 -8.19
C ARG A 115 -11.76 9.19 -7.25
N LYS A 116 -11.43 8.20 -6.42
CA LYS A 116 -10.36 8.27 -5.42
C LYS A 116 -8.99 7.87 -5.99
N TYR A 117 -9.01 6.93 -6.94
CA TYR A 117 -7.88 6.34 -7.64
C TYR A 117 -8.12 6.39 -9.16
N PRO A 118 -8.04 7.59 -9.77
CA PRO A 118 -8.18 7.75 -11.22
C PRO A 118 -7.13 6.96 -12.02
N GLU A 119 -6.04 6.50 -11.39
CA GLU A 119 -5.08 5.57 -11.99
C GLU A 119 -5.72 4.26 -12.50
N PHE A 120 -6.88 3.85 -11.99
CA PHE A 120 -7.62 2.70 -12.53
C PHE A 120 -8.40 3.01 -13.82
N ASP A 121 -8.73 4.28 -14.08
CA ASP A 121 -9.49 4.71 -15.26
C ASP A 121 -8.63 4.69 -16.54
N GLY A 122 -7.32 4.88 -16.41
CA GLY A 122 -6.37 4.92 -17.52
C GLY A 122 -5.84 3.57 -18.02
N ALA A 123 -6.24 2.45 -17.42
CA ALA A 123 -5.74 1.10 -17.76
C ALA A 123 -6.59 0.38 -18.84
N GLY A 124 -7.18 1.15 -19.77
CA GLY A 124 -8.01 0.68 -20.88
C GLY A 124 -7.25 0.44 -22.19
#